data_AF-E3BHJ0-F1
#
_entry.id   AF-E3BHJ0-F1
#
_cell.length_a   1.000
_cell.length_b   1.000
_cell.length_c   1.000
_cell.angle_alpha   90.00
_cell.angle_beta   90.00
_cell.angle_gamma   90.00
#
_symmetry.space_group_name_H-M   'P 1'
#
loop_
_entity.id
_entity.type
_entity.pdbx_description
1 polymer ?
#
loop_
_entity_poly.entity_id
_entity_poly.type
_entity_poly.pdbx_seq_one_letter_code
_entity_poly.pdbx_strand_id
1 'polypeptide(L)'
;MEIIKSNIDIIDSCVVNNMKELGYFNSDFSFYDFNNVLKKLKIEIGFTVPQKADSWFLMLSGGFFPHYQHIRNRSAINHSDKPDFFHDFLGHVPMLIDDDFVNAIRRFSEVYVTQNDYIQSELMRLWFYVIEFGVLKNKERLCVFGGGAISSDKFSKDFKKGKINIFEFSMSKIRDEKISLEGNPENLFYFDSYKKMISIFNKEITCAVR
;
A
#
# COMPACT_ATOMS: atom_id res chain seq x y z
N MET A 1 -14.56 9.82 2.05
CA MET A 1 -14.35 9.35 3.43
C MET A 1 -15.26 8.22 3.88
N GLU A 2 -16.48 8.09 3.36
CA GLU A 2 -17.41 7.00 3.76
C GLU A 2 -16.83 5.60 3.60
N ILE A 3 -16.07 5.33 2.52
CA ILE A 3 -15.38 4.06 2.28
C ILE A 3 -14.41 3.70 3.41
N ILE A 4 -13.57 4.64 3.87
CA ILE A 4 -12.68 4.37 5.02
C ILE A 4 -13.51 4.10 6.26
N LYS A 5 -14.55 4.90 6.52
CA LYS A 5 -15.39 4.73 7.71
C LYS A 5 -16.09 3.37 7.73
N SER A 6 -16.52 2.86 6.57
CA SER A 6 -17.14 1.53 6.46
C SER A 6 -16.16 0.38 6.58
N ASN A 7 -14.86 0.62 6.38
CA ASN A 7 -13.80 -0.39 6.34
C ASN A 7 -12.85 -0.31 7.54
N ILE A 8 -13.01 0.67 8.43
CA ILE A 8 -12.13 0.92 9.58
C ILE A 8 -11.99 -0.29 10.52
N ASP A 9 -13.00 -1.15 10.55
CA ASP A 9 -13.07 -2.36 11.34
C ASP A 9 -12.18 -3.49 10.81
N ILE A 10 -11.62 -3.41 9.60
CA ILE A 10 -10.64 -4.37 9.08
C ILE A 10 -9.23 -3.79 8.94
N ILE A 11 -9.09 -2.47 9.02
CA ILE A 11 -7.79 -1.79 8.92
C ILE A 11 -7.02 -2.01 10.23
N ASP A 12 -5.70 -2.13 10.13
CA ASP A 12 -4.82 -2.22 11.29
C ASP A 12 -4.92 -0.96 12.17
N SER A 13 -4.89 -1.15 13.50
CA SER A 13 -5.09 -0.07 14.46
C SER A 13 -4.03 1.03 14.38
N CYS A 14 -2.78 0.70 14.03
CA CYS A 14 -1.73 1.70 13.86
C CYS A 14 -2.03 2.59 12.66
N VAL A 15 -2.47 2.00 11.55
CA VAL A 15 -2.88 2.75 10.34
C VAL A 15 -4.07 3.65 10.65
N VAL A 16 -5.06 3.16 11.39
CA VAL A 16 -6.21 3.98 11.82
C VAL A 16 -5.76 5.14 12.72
N ASN A 17 -4.79 4.94 13.59
CA ASN A 17 -4.25 6.01 14.44
C ASN A 17 -3.49 7.05 13.61
N ASN A 18 -2.70 6.63 12.62
CA ASN A 18 -2.03 7.52 11.69
C ASN A 18 -3.04 8.36 10.89
N MET A 19 -4.13 7.75 10.40
CA MET A 19 -5.23 8.47 9.75
C MET A 19 -5.85 9.54 10.66
N LYS A 20 -6.03 9.25 11.96
CA LYS A 20 -6.53 10.23 12.94
C LYS A 20 -5.54 11.37 13.13
N GLU A 21 -4.26 11.08 13.27
CA GLU A 21 -3.20 12.10 13.42
C GLU A 21 -3.13 13.04 12.20
N LEU A 22 -3.31 12.47 11.00
CA LEU A 22 -3.37 13.25 9.76
C LEU A 22 -4.69 14.01 9.60
N GLY A 23 -5.72 13.72 10.41
CA GLY A 23 -6.98 14.45 10.44
C GLY A 23 -8.08 13.87 9.54
N TYR A 24 -7.93 12.64 9.03
CA TYR A 24 -8.85 12.04 8.04
C TYR A 24 -10.29 11.91 8.56
N PHE A 25 -10.47 11.88 9.88
CA PHE A 25 -11.77 11.74 10.52
C PHE A 25 -12.38 13.05 11.00
N ASN A 26 -11.71 14.19 10.76
CA ASN A 26 -12.25 15.49 11.11
C ASN A 26 -13.50 15.80 10.26
N SER A 27 -14.48 16.47 10.85
CA SER A 27 -15.76 16.78 10.18
C SER A 27 -15.61 17.71 8.97
N ASP A 28 -14.54 18.50 8.95
CA ASP A 28 -14.16 19.44 7.91
C ASP A 28 -13.10 18.87 6.93
N PHE A 29 -12.67 17.62 7.10
CA PHE A 29 -11.62 17.03 6.27
C PHE A 29 -12.01 17.05 4.79
N SER A 30 -11.23 17.79 4.01
CA SER A 30 -11.45 18.04 2.60
C SER A 30 -10.24 17.60 1.78
N PHE A 31 -10.42 17.53 0.46
CA PHE A 31 -9.31 17.29 -0.45
C PHE A 31 -8.19 18.35 -0.32
N TYR A 32 -8.54 19.58 0.04
CA TYR A 32 -7.58 20.68 0.21
C TYR A 32 -6.67 20.50 1.43
N ASP A 33 -7.03 19.60 2.35
CA ASP A 33 -6.18 19.23 3.49
C ASP A 33 -5.00 18.35 3.09
N PHE A 34 -4.90 17.93 1.83
CA PHE A 34 -3.71 17.27 1.30
C PHE A 34 -2.45 18.05 1.67
N ASN A 35 -2.40 19.36 1.41
CA ASN A 35 -1.25 20.20 1.75
C ASN A 35 -0.97 20.26 3.26
N ASN A 36 -2.00 20.15 4.11
CA ASN A 36 -1.83 20.13 5.55
C ASN A 36 -1.29 18.76 6.03
N VAL A 37 -1.75 17.66 5.42
CA VAL A 37 -1.18 16.33 5.62
C VAL A 37 0.27 16.30 5.16
N LEU A 38 0.58 16.90 4.02
CA LEU A 38 1.95 17.00 3.52
C LEU A 38 2.85 17.83 4.40
N LYS A 39 2.36 18.91 5.02
CA LYS A 39 3.18 19.67 5.99
C LYS A 39 3.53 18.87 7.23
N LYS A 40 2.68 17.92 7.64
CA LYS A 40 2.94 17.02 8.77
C LYS A 40 3.95 15.95 8.40
N LEU A 41 3.87 15.45 7.16
CA LEU A 41 4.82 14.49 6.63
C LEU A 41 6.10 15.21 6.21
N LYS A 42 7.26 14.82 6.72
CA LYS A 42 8.54 15.40 6.27
C LYS A 42 9.00 14.80 4.94
N ILE A 43 8.07 14.60 4.01
CA ILE A 43 8.27 13.89 2.75
C ILE A 43 7.88 14.82 1.61
N GLU A 44 8.76 14.91 0.61
CA GLU A 44 8.45 15.64 -0.61
C GLU A 44 7.53 14.79 -1.49
N ILE A 45 6.46 15.42 -1.99
CA ILE A 45 5.50 14.74 -2.87
C ILE A 45 5.71 15.22 -4.29
N GLY A 46 5.94 14.26 -5.18
CA GLY A 46 6.13 14.51 -6.60
C GLY A 46 4.86 14.20 -7.37
N PHE A 47 4.40 15.15 -8.19
CA PHE A 47 3.36 14.85 -9.16
C PHE A 47 3.91 13.98 -10.27
N THR A 48 3.20 12.91 -10.60
CA THR A 48 3.60 12.02 -11.70
C THR A 48 2.53 11.90 -12.76
N VAL A 49 2.98 11.82 -14.00
CA VAL A 49 2.24 11.22 -15.10
C VAL A 49 3.00 9.94 -15.44
N PRO A 50 2.85 8.86 -14.67
CA PRO A 50 3.70 7.70 -14.84
C PRO A 50 3.34 7.06 -16.18
N GLN A 51 4.26 7.10 -17.12
CA GLN A 51 4.13 6.35 -18.38
C GLN A 51 4.48 4.87 -18.17
N LYS A 52 5.30 4.55 -17.14
CA LYS A 52 5.72 3.19 -16.72
C LYS A 52 6.07 3.15 -15.22
N ALA A 53 6.07 1.94 -14.63
CA ALA A 53 6.42 1.70 -13.23
C ALA A 53 7.83 2.22 -12.87
N ASP A 54 8.79 2.11 -13.79
CA ASP A 54 10.18 2.50 -13.55
C ASP A 54 10.33 3.97 -13.18
N SER A 55 9.57 4.87 -13.83
CA SER A 55 9.59 6.30 -13.52
C SER A 55 9.00 6.59 -12.15
N TRP A 56 7.99 5.82 -11.73
CA TRP A 56 7.37 5.94 -10.41
C TRP A 56 8.36 5.51 -9.32
N PHE A 57 9.01 4.35 -9.47
CA PHE A 57 10.00 3.86 -8.51
C PHE A 57 11.28 4.70 -8.51
N LEU A 58 11.69 5.28 -9.64
CA LEU A 58 12.83 6.19 -9.67
C LEU A 58 12.59 7.43 -8.80
N MET A 59 11.38 8.00 -8.81
CA MET A 59 11.03 9.11 -7.92
C MET A 59 11.02 8.68 -6.46
N LEU A 60 10.41 7.53 -6.17
CA LEU A 60 10.38 7.00 -4.80
C LEU A 60 11.79 6.72 -4.26
N SER A 61 12.72 6.23 -5.09
CA SER A 61 14.13 6.06 -4.69
C SER A 61 14.82 7.38 -4.34
N GLY A 62 14.38 8.49 -4.97
CA GLY A 62 14.86 9.84 -4.68
C GLY A 62 14.26 10.47 -3.42
N GLY A 63 13.38 9.75 -2.70
CA GLY A 63 12.69 10.27 -1.52
C GLY A 63 11.45 11.12 -1.83
N PHE A 64 11.01 11.13 -3.09
CA PHE A 64 9.76 11.78 -3.50
C PHE A 64 8.65 10.75 -3.48
N PHE A 65 7.58 10.96 -2.73
CA PHE A 65 6.41 10.07 -2.83
C PHE A 65 5.61 10.43 -4.09
N PRO A 66 5.62 9.58 -5.14
CA PRO A 66 4.85 9.83 -6.34
C PRO A 66 3.35 9.59 -6.11
N HIS A 67 2.50 10.43 -6.71
CA HIS A 67 1.07 10.17 -6.75
C HIS A 67 0.46 10.52 -8.10
N TYR A 68 -0.72 9.96 -8.37
CA TYR A 68 -1.52 10.25 -9.55
C TYR A 68 -2.25 11.59 -9.42
N GLN A 69 -2.32 12.32 -10.53
CA GLN A 69 -3.03 13.61 -10.61
C GLN A 69 -4.53 13.49 -10.88
N HIS A 70 -4.99 12.33 -11.34
CA HIS A 70 -6.39 12.12 -11.69
C HIS A 70 -7.13 11.49 -10.50
N ILE A 71 -8.44 11.75 -10.44
CA ILE A 71 -9.37 11.12 -9.49
C ILE A 71 -10.34 10.28 -10.30
N ARG A 72 -10.69 9.09 -9.79
CA ARG A 72 -11.67 8.21 -10.42
C ARG A 72 -13.03 8.87 -10.63
N ASN A 73 -13.74 8.44 -11.67
CA ASN A 73 -15.10 8.86 -11.94
C ASN A 73 -16.05 8.44 -10.82
N ARG A 74 -17.17 9.17 -10.67
CA ARG A 74 -18.20 8.87 -9.67
C ARG A 74 -18.75 7.45 -9.78
N SER A 75 -18.88 6.92 -11.00
CA SER A 75 -19.30 5.54 -11.27
C SER A 75 -18.33 4.48 -10.73
N ALA A 76 -17.07 4.84 -10.53
CA ALA A 76 -15.99 3.99 -10.03
C ALA A 76 -15.68 4.25 -8.54
N ILE A 77 -16.55 4.94 -7.79
CA ILE A 77 -16.31 5.27 -6.37
C ILE A 77 -15.95 4.02 -5.55
N ASN A 78 -16.67 2.92 -5.74
CA ASN A 78 -16.48 1.70 -4.96
C ASN A 78 -15.20 0.93 -5.33
N HIS A 79 -14.73 1.09 -6.57
CA HIS A 79 -13.55 0.41 -7.09
C HIS A 79 -13.07 1.07 -8.40
N SER A 80 -11.76 1.31 -8.50
CA SER A 80 -11.10 1.77 -9.71
C SER A 80 -10.07 0.73 -10.13
N ASP A 81 -10.10 0.30 -11.39
CA ASP A 81 -9.15 -0.69 -11.94
C ASP A 81 -7.72 -0.14 -12.01
N LYS A 82 -7.57 1.19 -12.00
CA LYS A 82 -6.27 1.87 -12.01
C LYS A 82 -6.10 2.71 -10.74
N PRO A 83 -4.87 2.79 -10.19
CA PRO A 83 -4.52 3.73 -9.16
C PRO A 83 -4.85 5.17 -9.58
N ASP A 84 -5.39 5.93 -8.65
CA ASP A 84 -5.74 7.34 -8.77
C ASP A 84 -5.30 8.07 -7.48
N PHE A 85 -5.48 9.39 -7.44
CA PHE A 85 -5.11 10.17 -6.25
C PHE A 85 -5.77 9.62 -4.96
N PHE A 86 -7.02 9.15 -5.05
CA PHE A 86 -7.73 8.60 -3.89
C PHE A 86 -7.03 7.34 -3.37
N HIS A 87 -6.61 6.45 -4.25
CA HIS A 87 -5.83 5.26 -3.90
C HIS A 87 -4.54 5.66 -3.16
N ASP A 88 -3.74 6.56 -3.74
CA ASP A 88 -2.46 6.96 -3.14
C ASP A 88 -2.67 7.63 -1.79
N PHE A 89 -3.56 8.63 -1.75
CA PHE A 89 -3.75 9.46 -0.57
C PHE A 89 -4.44 8.72 0.57
N LEU A 90 -5.43 7.89 0.28
CA LEU A 90 -6.16 7.18 1.33
C LEU A 90 -5.52 5.86 1.71
N GLY A 91 -4.90 5.18 0.76
CA GLY A 91 -4.28 3.88 0.96
C GLY A 91 -2.90 4.00 1.58
N HIS A 92 -2.01 4.78 0.97
CA HIS A 92 -0.57 4.72 1.26
C HIS A 92 -0.09 5.80 2.21
N VAL A 93 -0.60 7.04 2.08
CA VAL A 93 -0.14 8.18 2.89
C VAL A 93 -0.21 7.96 4.41
N PRO A 94 -1.21 7.28 4.99
CA PRO A 94 -1.21 6.98 6.43
C PRO A 94 0.01 6.18 6.91
N MET A 95 0.61 5.35 6.06
CA MET A 95 1.81 4.58 6.41
C MET A 95 3.08 5.42 6.34
N LEU A 96 3.05 6.58 5.68
CA LEU A 96 4.22 7.44 5.49
C LEU A 96 4.63 8.24 6.74
N ILE A 97 3.89 8.14 7.84
CA ILE A 97 4.31 8.67 9.15
C ILE A 97 5.46 7.83 9.73
N ASP A 98 5.54 6.55 9.34
CA ASP A 98 6.50 5.60 9.90
C ASP A 98 7.82 5.61 9.09
N ASP A 99 8.89 6.07 9.72
CA ASP A 99 10.22 6.14 9.12
C ASP A 99 10.75 4.75 8.70
N ASP A 100 10.44 3.68 9.43
CA ASP A 100 10.87 2.32 9.04
C ASP A 100 10.17 1.89 7.75
N PHE A 101 8.89 2.22 7.60
CA PHE A 101 8.14 1.97 6.36
C PHE A 101 8.71 2.79 5.19
N VAL A 102 8.91 4.10 5.39
CA VAL A 102 9.43 5.02 4.38
C VAL A 102 10.82 4.59 3.91
N ASN A 103 11.71 4.24 4.85
CA ASN A 103 13.04 3.75 4.53
C ASN A 103 12.99 2.43 3.76
N ALA A 104 12.06 1.52 4.13
CA ALA A 104 11.93 0.23 3.46
C ALA A 104 11.40 0.38 2.01
N ILE A 105 10.38 1.20 1.77
CA ILE A 105 9.86 1.42 0.40
C ILE A 105 10.84 2.23 -0.47
N ARG A 106 11.64 3.12 0.12
CA ARG A 106 12.71 3.82 -0.60
C ARG A 106 13.80 2.84 -1.00
N ARG A 107 14.25 2.00 -0.06
CA ARG A 107 15.26 0.97 -0.32
C ARG A 107 14.78 -0.05 -1.36
N PHE A 108 13.50 -0.45 -1.30
CA PHE A 108 12.87 -1.26 -2.34
C PHE A 108 13.04 -0.62 -3.71
N SER A 109 12.73 0.67 -3.80
CA SER A 109 12.75 1.42 -5.05
C SER A 109 14.15 1.59 -5.62
N GLU A 110 15.13 1.90 -4.75
CA GLU A 110 16.56 1.95 -5.10
C GLU A 110 17.05 0.61 -5.68
N VAL A 111 16.60 -0.52 -5.12
CA VAL A 111 16.90 -1.83 -5.69
C VAL A 111 16.18 -2.00 -7.02
N TYR A 112 14.86 -1.86 -7.06
CA TYR A 112 14.02 -2.11 -8.23
C TYR A 112 14.56 -1.47 -9.52
N VAL A 113 14.95 -0.19 -9.47
CA VAL A 113 15.42 0.57 -10.65
C VAL A 113 16.78 0.11 -11.18
N THR A 114 17.51 -0.73 -10.44
CA THR A 114 18.83 -1.26 -10.84
C THR A 114 18.77 -2.71 -11.33
N GLN A 115 17.61 -3.37 -11.23
CA GLN A 115 17.46 -4.79 -11.52
C GLN A 115 16.95 -5.04 -12.95
N ASN A 116 17.16 -6.26 -13.44
CA ASN A 116 16.60 -6.72 -14.71
C ASN A 116 15.11 -7.09 -14.58
N ASP A 117 14.43 -7.24 -15.71
CA ASP A 117 12.99 -7.53 -15.80
C ASP A 117 12.54 -8.76 -14.98
N TYR A 118 13.39 -9.80 -14.90
CA TYR A 118 13.07 -11.00 -14.14
C TYR A 118 12.99 -10.70 -12.64
N ILE A 119 14.01 -10.04 -12.09
CA ILE A 119 14.04 -9.66 -10.68
C ILE A 119 13.00 -8.58 -10.37
N GLN A 120 12.80 -7.61 -11.28
CA GLN A 120 11.73 -6.61 -11.14
C GLN A 120 10.36 -7.27 -11.04
N SER A 121 10.10 -8.32 -11.83
CA SER A 121 8.84 -9.09 -11.74
C SER A 121 8.64 -9.72 -10.36
N GLU A 122 9.69 -10.30 -9.77
CA GLU A 122 9.64 -10.85 -8.41
C GLU A 122 9.41 -9.76 -7.35
N LEU A 123 10.12 -8.64 -7.48
CA LEU A 123 9.97 -7.48 -6.61
C LEU A 123 8.56 -6.88 -6.70
N MET A 124 7.95 -6.83 -7.89
CA MET A 124 6.56 -6.38 -8.04
C MET A 124 5.57 -7.29 -7.35
N ARG A 125 5.80 -8.61 -7.31
CA ARG A 125 4.97 -9.54 -6.53
C ARG A 125 5.12 -9.26 -5.04
N LEU A 126 6.34 -9.06 -4.57
CA LEU A 126 6.59 -8.65 -3.18
C LEU A 126 5.87 -7.32 -2.85
N TRP A 127 6.00 -6.30 -3.70
CA TRP A 127 5.30 -5.03 -3.53
C TRP A 127 3.79 -5.21 -3.44
N PHE A 128 3.21 -5.96 -4.37
CA PHE A 128 1.77 -6.19 -4.42
C PHE A 128 1.26 -6.89 -3.15
N TYR A 129 1.91 -7.97 -2.73
CA TYR A 129 1.46 -8.77 -1.59
C TYR A 129 1.82 -8.19 -0.22
N VAL A 130 2.64 -7.14 -0.16
CA VAL A 130 3.03 -6.47 1.08
C VAL A 130 2.51 -5.04 1.14
N ILE A 131 2.84 -4.20 0.16
CA ILE A 131 2.51 -2.77 0.17
C ILE A 131 1.09 -2.50 -0.34
N GLU A 132 0.60 -3.25 -1.34
CA GLU A 132 -0.77 -3.04 -1.85
C GLU A 132 -1.83 -3.79 -1.05
N PHE A 133 -1.58 -5.05 -0.70
CA PHE A 133 -2.59 -5.92 -0.06
C PHE A 133 -2.10 -6.63 1.20
N GLY A 134 -1.04 -6.13 1.85
CA GLY A 134 -0.48 -6.76 3.04
C GLY A 134 -1.46 -6.89 4.21
N VAL A 135 -1.34 -8.02 4.91
CA VAL A 135 -2.16 -8.39 6.07
C VAL A 135 -1.27 -8.56 7.31
N LEU A 136 -1.75 -8.10 8.46
CA LEU A 136 -1.17 -8.37 9.77
C LEU A 136 -2.11 -9.29 10.56
N LYS A 137 -1.52 -10.14 11.39
CA LYS A 137 -2.24 -10.94 12.39
C LYS A 137 -1.99 -10.35 13.77
N ASN A 138 -2.95 -9.57 14.26
CA ASN A 138 -2.92 -9.03 15.62
C ASN A 138 -3.71 -9.97 16.55
N LYS A 139 -3.00 -10.74 17.37
CA LYS A 139 -3.56 -11.82 18.19
C LYS A 139 -4.31 -12.83 17.32
N GLU A 140 -5.63 -12.95 17.49
CA GLU A 140 -6.49 -13.86 16.73
C GLU A 140 -7.20 -13.18 15.55
N ARG A 141 -6.92 -11.89 15.31
CA ARG A 141 -7.59 -11.09 14.29
C ARG A 141 -6.65 -10.76 13.13
N LEU A 142 -7.14 -10.91 11.91
CA LEU A 142 -6.49 -10.42 10.70
C LEU A 142 -6.93 -8.98 10.42
N CYS A 143 -5.98 -8.12 10.09
CA CYS A 143 -6.20 -6.73 9.70
C CYS A 143 -5.34 -6.39 8.47
N VAL A 144 -5.79 -5.43 7.68
CA VAL A 144 -5.07 -4.98 6.48
C VAL A 144 -4.30 -3.69 6.74
N PHE A 145 -3.13 -3.56 6.12
CA PHE A 145 -2.35 -2.32 6.11
C PHE A 145 -1.98 -1.86 4.70
N GLY A 146 -2.16 -2.72 3.69
CA GLY A 146 -1.83 -2.37 2.30
C GLY A 146 -2.76 -1.31 1.72
N GLY A 147 -2.21 -0.39 0.91
CA GLY A 147 -2.95 0.75 0.40
C GLY A 147 -4.07 0.40 -0.59
N GLY A 148 -3.84 -0.61 -1.44
CA GLY A 148 -4.86 -1.20 -2.31
C GLY A 148 -6.03 -1.80 -1.53
N ALA A 149 -5.74 -2.53 -0.45
CA ALA A 149 -6.76 -3.08 0.45
C ALA A 149 -7.59 -1.99 1.14
N ILE A 150 -6.93 -0.94 1.66
CA ILE A 150 -7.57 0.17 2.38
C ILE A 150 -8.47 1.01 1.45
N SER A 151 -8.04 1.22 0.21
CA SER A 151 -8.72 2.13 -0.74
C SER A 151 -9.80 1.48 -1.61
N SER A 152 -10.10 0.18 -1.38
CA SER A 152 -11.06 -0.60 -2.18
C SER A 152 -12.21 -1.12 -1.33
N ASP A 153 -13.43 -0.62 -1.60
CA ASP A 153 -14.66 -1.08 -0.95
C ASP A 153 -15.04 -2.51 -1.39
N LYS A 154 -14.81 -2.83 -2.67
CA LYS A 154 -15.00 -4.18 -3.20
C LYS A 154 -14.13 -5.19 -2.45
N PHE A 155 -12.83 -4.94 -2.35
CA PHE A 155 -11.90 -5.79 -1.63
C PHE A 155 -12.34 -5.96 -0.17
N SER A 156 -12.65 -4.85 0.51
CA SER A 156 -13.04 -4.87 1.93
C SER A 156 -14.27 -5.75 2.18
N LYS A 157 -15.26 -5.72 1.28
CA LYS A 157 -16.44 -6.58 1.35
C LYS A 157 -16.10 -8.06 1.18
N ASP A 158 -15.21 -8.40 0.25
CA ASP A 158 -14.82 -9.80 0.01
C ASP A 158 -13.94 -10.34 1.14
N PHE A 159 -13.05 -9.51 1.69
CA PHE A 159 -12.25 -9.82 2.90
C PHE A 159 -13.15 -10.14 4.10
N LYS A 160 -14.13 -9.27 4.39
CA LYS A 160 -15.10 -9.46 5.50
C LYS A 160 -15.95 -10.72 5.35
N LYS A 161 -16.22 -11.14 4.11
CA LYS A 161 -16.99 -12.34 3.81
C LYS A 161 -16.15 -13.62 3.82
N GLY A 162 -14.84 -13.53 4.09
CA GLY A 162 -13.94 -14.68 4.10
C GLY A 162 -13.76 -15.31 2.72
N LYS A 163 -13.91 -14.53 1.64
CA LYS A 163 -13.76 -15.03 0.27
C LYS A 163 -12.32 -15.09 -0.24
N ILE A 164 -11.39 -14.57 0.56
CA ILE A 164 -9.97 -14.47 0.21
C ILE A 164 -9.23 -15.50 1.04
N ASN A 165 -8.38 -16.30 0.40
CA ASN A 165 -7.52 -17.24 1.11
C ASN A 165 -6.37 -16.46 1.74
N ILE A 166 -6.07 -16.72 3.02
CA ILE A 166 -5.02 -15.98 3.72
C ILE A 166 -4.03 -16.98 4.32
N PHE A 167 -2.77 -16.84 3.94
CA PHE A 167 -1.67 -17.73 4.33
C PHE A 167 -0.63 -16.98 5.15
N GLU A 168 0.18 -17.68 5.94
CA GLU A 168 1.41 -17.08 6.49
C GLU A 168 2.33 -16.69 5.33
N PHE A 169 3.01 -15.55 5.47
CA PHE A 169 3.96 -15.07 4.47
C PHE A 169 4.99 -16.13 4.07
N SER A 170 5.16 -16.29 2.76
CA SER A 170 6.18 -17.15 2.17
C SER A 170 6.60 -16.57 0.84
N MET A 171 7.85 -16.12 0.74
CA MET A 171 8.35 -15.57 -0.52
C MET A 171 8.32 -16.61 -1.64
N SER A 172 8.59 -17.89 -1.34
CA SER A 172 8.48 -18.96 -2.34
C SER A 172 7.06 -19.10 -2.90
N LYS A 173 6.03 -18.98 -2.05
CA LYS A 173 4.64 -18.99 -2.55
C LYS A 173 4.32 -17.74 -3.36
N ILE A 174 4.69 -16.56 -2.86
CA ILE A 174 4.48 -15.28 -3.55
C ILE A 174 5.11 -15.28 -4.95
N ARG A 175 6.26 -15.94 -5.15
CA ARG A 175 6.90 -16.04 -6.47
C ARG A 175 6.02 -16.71 -7.51
N ASP A 176 5.18 -17.66 -7.10
CA ASP A 176 4.28 -18.42 -7.97
C ASP A 176 2.91 -17.73 -8.15
N GLU A 177 2.62 -16.69 -7.36
CA GLU A 177 1.35 -15.96 -7.40
C GLU A 177 1.28 -14.96 -8.56
N LYS A 178 0.06 -14.73 -9.07
CA LYS A 178 -0.19 -13.69 -10.07
C LYS A 178 -0.54 -12.36 -9.41
N ILE A 179 -0.18 -11.26 -10.04
CA ILE A 179 -0.66 -9.92 -9.64
C ILE A 179 -2.05 -9.71 -10.24
N SER A 180 -3.03 -9.36 -9.41
CA SER A 180 -4.37 -9.00 -9.87
C SER A 180 -4.37 -7.56 -10.37
N LEU A 181 -4.54 -7.36 -11.69
CA LEU A 181 -4.64 -6.03 -12.29
C LEU A 181 -5.91 -5.28 -11.89
N GLU A 182 -6.94 -6.02 -11.49
CA GLU A 182 -8.21 -5.48 -10.97
C GLU A 182 -8.17 -5.27 -9.45
N GLY A 183 -7.02 -5.45 -8.78
CA GLY A 183 -6.92 -5.25 -7.34
C GLY A 183 -7.85 -6.14 -6.49
N ASN A 184 -8.14 -7.35 -6.96
CA ASN A 184 -8.94 -8.35 -6.25
C ASN A 184 -8.15 -9.68 -6.21
N PRO A 185 -7.15 -9.80 -5.33
CA PRO A 185 -6.38 -11.04 -5.20
C PRO A 185 -7.21 -12.14 -4.52
N GLU A 186 -7.04 -13.38 -4.99
CA GLU A 186 -7.66 -14.57 -4.40
C GLU A 186 -6.92 -15.06 -3.15
N ASN A 187 -5.60 -14.84 -3.12
CA ASN A 187 -4.69 -15.24 -2.06
C ASN A 187 -4.04 -14.01 -1.44
N LEU A 188 -3.85 -14.01 -0.12
CA LEU A 188 -3.10 -13.00 0.62
C LEU A 188 -2.15 -13.64 1.60
N PHE A 189 -1.20 -12.83 2.08
CA PHE A 189 -0.14 -13.26 2.96
C PHE A 189 -0.10 -12.37 4.20
N TYR A 190 -0.18 -13.00 5.37
CA TYR A 190 -0.14 -12.30 6.65
C TYR A 190 1.24 -12.40 7.30
N PHE A 191 1.56 -11.38 8.10
CA PHE A 191 2.69 -11.36 9.02
C PHE A 191 2.19 -11.33 10.47
N ASP A 192 2.88 -12.01 11.39
CA ASP A 192 2.49 -12.03 12.82
C ASP A 192 2.65 -10.68 13.52
N SER A 193 3.44 -9.77 12.96
CA SER A 193 3.59 -8.42 13.47
C SER A 193 4.15 -7.49 12.40
N TYR A 194 3.91 -6.20 12.58
CA TYR A 194 4.50 -5.15 11.77
C TYR A 194 6.04 -5.22 11.74
N LYS A 195 6.67 -5.45 12.90
CA LYS A 195 8.13 -5.61 13.00
C LYS A 195 8.64 -6.80 12.17
N LYS A 196 7.93 -7.93 12.18
CA LYS A 196 8.26 -9.11 11.35
C LYS A 196 8.07 -8.79 9.88
N MET A 197 7.02 -8.04 9.52
CA MET A 197 6.79 -7.57 8.15
C MET A 197 7.96 -6.73 7.63
N ILE A 198 8.34 -5.65 8.33
CA ILE A 198 9.46 -4.77 7.93
C ILE A 198 10.77 -5.55 7.83
N SER A 199 11.05 -6.43 8.80
CA SER A 199 12.26 -7.25 8.79
C SER A 199 12.33 -8.19 7.58
N ILE A 200 11.22 -8.85 7.25
CA ILE A 200 11.15 -9.76 6.11
C ILE A 200 11.22 -8.98 4.79
N PHE A 201 10.47 -7.89 4.66
CA PHE A 201 10.47 -7.07 3.45
C PHE A 201 11.89 -6.56 3.12
N ASN A 202 12.60 -6.01 4.11
CA ASN A 202 14.01 -5.59 3.94
C ASN A 202 14.96 -6.75 3.62
N LYS A 203 14.73 -7.93 4.21
CA LYS A 203 15.51 -9.13 3.89
C LYS A 203 15.32 -9.55 2.43
N GLU A 204 14.08 -9.62 1.94
CA GLU A 204 13.80 -10.02 0.56
C GLU A 204 14.34 -8.99 -0.45
N ILE A 205 14.26 -7.69 -0.14
CA ILE A 205 14.92 -6.63 -0.94
C ILE A 205 16.43 -6.84 -1.00
N THR A 206 17.07 -7.21 0.12
CA THR A 206 18.52 -7.47 0.18
C THR A 206 18.90 -8.71 -0.63
N CYS A 207 18.06 -9.74 -0.62
CA CYS A 207 18.28 -10.95 -1.42
C CYS A 207 18.23 -10.67 -2.94
N ALA A 208 17.43 -9.71 -3.38
CA ALA A 208 17.29 -9.36 -4.80
C ALA A 208 18.52 -8.67 -5.42
N VAL A 209 19.52 -8.29 -4.61
CA VAL A 209 20.77 -7.65 -5.07
C VAL A 209 21.90 -8.69 -5.24
N ARG A 210 21.69 -9.94 -4.82
CA ARG A 210 22.70 -11.01 -4.89
C ARG A 210 22.56 -11.83 -6.16
#